data_AF-A0A972Z6C5-F1
#
_entry.id   AF-A0A972Z6C5-F1
#
_cell.length_a   1.000
_cell.length_b   1.000
_cell.length_c   1.000
_cell.angle_alpha   90.00
_cell.angle_beta   90.00
_cell.angle_gamma   90.00
#
_symmetry.space_group_name_H-M   'P 1'
#
loop_
_entity.id
_entity.type
_entity.pdbx_description
1 polymer ?
#
loop_
_entity_poly.entity_id
_entity_poly.type
_entity_poly.pdbx_seq_one_letter_code
_entity_poly.pdbx_strand_id
1 'polypeptide(L)'
;MKKKVFALIFIFILTFSVSILTATDVKGKVILSQNEEPYTHGAILLSSLGTEEYRKSELDKLGNFIFHDIEPGKYKIKMDLYSATPSGGEGREIEITKEEETKEINLIISLSFLDKALVFTKEASDFIWVPLMVVLLGIVGVGLTYLTRLIQVRRLFLSLKIVLRGALKKDKSEKDEGDISPYAALMTALAATVGNGNIAGVATAIATGGPGASVWMWIFGFFGMATKYAEGFLGVKFRTKNERGEMSGGPMYYARYGIKNQNLAKFMGMFFAICGAFTCLFGTGNMAQSNSMALVFNDQLGIPFWLTGIVIFTMVGAVILGGIKRIGGVSERLVPTMIILYFGGALIIILANITNLPAAFAVIFKSAFSVKAVGGGMIGASVRLAISIGVRRGLLSNESGLGSAAIAQAASKSSDPSRNGLIAMTGTFIDTLVVNTLTTLTIVVTGMYLKTAAFGAPEGLTSTKLTAAAFDSVLPYGGYIIALSSFLFGYSTLLAWCYYGEKCLEYIFGVRIIYPYRIAFIILLFIGANIQGPHLNIVWYIGDMANAFMAFPNLISIIILAGLVGKATTKYFYKKKE
;
A
#
# COMPACT_ATOMS: atom_id res chain seq x y z
N MET A 1 -26.98 67.97 -6.20
CA MET A 1 -27.49 66.71 -5.59
C MET A 1 -26.63 65.47 -5.87
N LYS A 2 -26.11 65.22 -7.10
CA LYS A 2 -25.39 63.96 -7.41
C LYS A 2 -24.05 63.73 -6.69
N LYS A 3 -23.28 64.77 -6.33
CA LYS A 3 -21.99 64.61 -5.60
C LYS A 3 -22.14 64.30 -4.09
N LYS A 4 -23.20 64.79 -3.44
CA LYS A 4 -23.48 64.50 -2.02
C LYS A 4 -24.02 63.08 -1.82
N VAL A 5 -24.79 62.56 -2.78
CA VAL A 5 -25.28 61.17 -2.76
C VAL A 5 -24.13 60.18 -2.98
N PHE A 6 -23.16 60.50 -3.85
CA PHE A 6 -21.98 59.64 -4.05
C PHE A 6 -21.05 59.62 -2.82
N ALA A 7 -20.87 60.75 -2.15
CA ALA A 7 -20.12 60.82 -0.90
C ALA A 7 -20.85 60.08 0.25
N LEU A 8 -22.18 60.18 0.31
CA LEU A 8 -22.96 59.41 1.28
C LEU A 8 -22.88 57.91 1.02
N ILE A 9 -22.96 57.46 -0.24
CA ILE A 9 -22.81 56.03 -0.59
C ILE A 9 -21.38 55.54 -0.31
N PHE A 10 -20.35 56.36 -0.54
CA PHE A 10 -18.98 55.99 -0.20
C PHE A 10 -18.74 55.90 1.31
N ILE A 11 -19.36 56.80 2.09
CA ILE A 11 -19.37 56.73 3.56
C ILE A 11 -20.23 55.56 4.07
N PHE A 12 -21.34 55.24 3.40
CA PHE A 12 -22.23 54.11 3.72
C PHE A 12 -21.57 52.75 3.41
N ILE A 13 -20.72 52.69 2.37
CA ILE A 13 -19.89 51.51 2.04
C ILE A 13 -18.71 51.39 3.02
N LEU A 14 -18.19 52.51 3.56
CA LEU A 14 -17.18 52.50 4.63
C LEU A 14 -17.76 52.23 6.04
N THR A 15 -19.08 52.34 6.23
CA THR A 15 -19.77 52.07 7.51
C THR A 15 -20.54 50.75 7.56
N PHE A 16 -20.54 49.97 6.47
CA PHE A 16 -20.67 48.52 6.57
C PHE A 16 -19.37 47.97 7.15
N SER A 17 -19.28 48.12 8.46
CA SER A 17 -18.63 47.20 9.39
C SER A 17 -18.16 45.92 8.69
N VAL A 18 -16.88 45.96 8.29
CA VAL A 18 -16.05 44.79 8.39
C VAL A 18 -16.25 44.34 9.82
N SER A 19 -17.12 43.34 10.02
CA SER A 19 -16.98 42.46 11.16
C SER A 19 -15.63 41.82 10.93
N ILE A 20 -14.57 42.48 11.39
CA ILE A 20 -13.29 41.85 11.60
C ILE A 20 -13.65 40.82 12.65
N LEU A 21 -13.99 39.61 12.20
CA LEU A 21 -13.84 38.43 13.02
C LEU A 21 -12.37 38.48 13.43
N THR A 22 -12.13 38.97 14.65
CA THR A 22 -10.84 38.92 15.30
C THR A 22 -10.50 37.44 15.34
N ALA A 23 -9.68 37.01 14.39
CA ALA A 23 -9.27 35.63 14.28
C ALA A 23 -8.27 35.38 15.41
N THR A 24 -8.52 34.36 16.21
CA THR A 24 -7.71 34.03 17.39
C THR A 24 -6.77 32.89 17.05
N ASP A 25 -5.50 33.02 17.42
CA ASP A 25 -4.56 31.91 17.35
C ASP A 25 -4.77 30.98 18.56
N VAL A 26 -4.95 29.69 18.33
CA VAL A 26 -5.03 28.68 19.39
C VAL A 26 -3.72 27.91 19.43
N LYS A 27 -2.95 28.10 20.50
CA LYS A 27 -1.66 27.41 20.67
C LYS A 27 -1.61 26.68 22.00
N GLY A 28 -0.68 25.76 22.14
CA GLY A 28 -0.64 24.97 23.34
C GLY A 28 0.40 23.88 23.33
N LYS A 29 0.46 23.13 24.42
CA LYS A 29 1.43 22.06 24.60
C LYS A 29 0.76 20.76 25.04
N VAL A 30 1.26 19.64 24.53
CA VAL A 30 0.83 18.30 24.97
C VAL A 30 1.82 17.79 25.99
N ILE A 31 1.30 17.34 27.13
CA ILE A 31 2.10 16.94 28.30
C ILE A 31 1.65 15.55 28.73
N LEU A 32 2.60 14.68 29.05
CA LEU A 32 2.33 13.36 29.60
C LEU A 32 1.96 13.44 31.08
N SER A 33 0.83 12.85 31.46
CA SER A 33 0.35 12.81 32.84
C SER A 33 1.28 12.06 33.80
N GLN A 34 2.16 11.18 33.30
CA GLN A 34 3.00 10.30 34.13
C GLN A 34 4.28 10.97 34.62
N ASN A 35 4.83 11.90 33.84
CA ASN A 35 6.16 12.48 34.08
C ASN A 35 6.24 13.98 33.75
N GLU A 36 5.11 14.63 33.40
CA GLU A 36 5.02 16.04 33.00
C GLU A 36 5.95 16.44 31.84
N GLU A 37 6.44 15.46 31.09
CA GLU A 37 7.28 15.72 29.93
C GLU A 37 6.45 16.13 28.71
N PRO A 38 7.01 16.99 27.83
CA PRO A 38 6.37 17.31 26.57
C PRO A 38 6.22 16.07 25.69
N TYR A 39 5.04 15.90 25.11
CA TYR A 39 4.79 14.83 24.15
C TYR A 39 4.87 15.36 22.72
N THR A 40 5.67 14.72 21.88
CA THR A 40 6.09 15.25 20.58
C THR A 40 5.57 14.47 19.37
N HIS A 41 4.70 13.48 19.57
CA HIS A 41 4.29 12.56 18.51
C HIS A 41 2.79 12.65 18.22
N GLY A 42 2.39 12.44 16.95
CA GLY A 42 1.00 12.61 16.54
C GLY A 42 0.65 14.08 16.28
N ALA A 43 -0.62 14.42 16.46
CA ALA A 43 -1.16 15.72 16.11
C ALA A 43 -2.34 16.09 17.01
N ILE A 44 -2.69 17.37 17.01
CA ILE A 44 -3.92 17.88 17.59
C ILE A 44 -4.96 18.09 16.51
N LEU A 45 -6.21 17.75 16.84
CA LEU A 45 -7.39 18.01 16.03
C LEU A 45 -8.27 19.04 16.75
N LEU A 46 -8.77 20.01 16.00
CA LEU A 46 -9.67 21.07 16.48
C LEU A 46 -10.92 21.11 15.61
N SER A 47 -12.10 20.89 16.17
CA SER A 47 -13.39 20.93 15.46
C SER A 47 -14.36 21.90 16.10
N SER A 48 -15.18 22.60 15.31
CA SER A 48 -16.29 23.39 15.87
C SER A 48 -17.34 22.47 16.51
N LEU A 49 -17.91 22.87 17.64
CA LEU A 49 -18.88 22.06 18.37
C LEU A 49 -20.13 21.83 17.52
N GLY A 50 -20.52 20.56 17.33
CA GLY A 50 -21.65 20.18 16.48
C GLY A 50 -21.32 20.02 14.99
N THR A 51 -20.06 20.21 14.61
CA THR A 51 -19.54 19.86 13.27
C THR A 51 -18.58 18.68 13.39
N GLU A 52 -18.55 17.82 12.38
CA GLU A 52 -17.54 16.76 12.26
C GLU A 52 -16.26 17.26 11.56
N GLU A 53 -16.13 18.57 11.32
CA GLU A 53 -14.97 19.15 10.64
C GLU A 53 -13.79 19.39 11.59
N TYR A 54 -12.69 18.66 11.42
CA TYR A 54 -11.44 18.85 12.17
C TYR A 54 -10.35 19.59 11.37
N ARG A 55 -9.80 20.66 11.94
CA ARG A 55 -8.47 21.19 11.57
C ARG A 55 -7.39 20.36 12.27
N LYS A 56 -6.23 20.12 11.62
CA LYS A 56 -5.12 19.33 12.16
C LYS A 56 -3.83 20.15 12.28
N SER A 57 -3.17 20.08 13.43
CA SER A 57 -1.83 20.63 13.67
C SER A 57 -0.90 19.52 14.16
N GLU A 58 0.23 19.31 13.48
CA GLU A 58 1.28 18.41 13.99
C GLU A 58 1.98 19.02 15.22
N LEU A 59 2.53 18.18 16.07
CA LEU A 59 3.31 18.60 17.22
C LEU A 59 4.76 18.87 16.82
N ASP A 60 5.32 19.96 17.34
CA ASP A 60 6.74 20.24 17.18
C ASP A 60 7.62 19.38 18.12
N LYS A 61 8.94 19.56 18.02
CA LYS A 61 9.93 18.84 18.86
C LYS A 61 9.83 19.16 20.36
N LEU A 62 9.06 20.18 20.72
CA LEU A 62 8.80 20.60 22.09
C LEU A 62 7.37 20.27 22.52
N GLY A 63 6.59 19.55 21.69
CA GLY A 63 5.21 19.17 21.96
C GLY A 63 4.21 20.31 21.83
N ASN A 64 4.58 21.39 21.15
CA ASN A 64 3.68 22.51 20.90
C ASN A 64 2.85 22.28 19.63
N PHE A 65 1.62 22.80 19.64
CA PHE A 65 0.74 22.89 18.47
C PHE A 65 0.25 24.33 18.32
N ILE A 66 -0.09 24.71 17.08
CA ILE A 66 -0.65 26.02 16.77
C ILE A 66 -1.70 25.88 15.67
N PHE A 67 -2.87 26.48 15.90
CA PHE A 67 -3.88 26.73 14.89
C PHE A 67 -4.00 28.22 14.68
N HIS A 68 -3.87 28.64 13.43
CA HIS A 68 -4.00 30.04 13.06
C HIS A 68 -5.42 30.36 12.60
N ASP A 69 -5.80 31.62 12.81
CA ASP A 69 -7.02 32.22 12.29
C ASP A 69 -8.29 31.40 12.63
N ILE A 70 -8.52 31.16 13.92
CA ILE A 70 -9.74 30.50 14.40
C ILE A 70 -10.81 31.55 14.70
N GLU A 71 -12.01 31.35 14.15
CA GLU A 71 -13.14 32.23 14.42
C GLU A 71 -13.66 32.07 15.87
N PRO A 72 -14.26 33.10 16.47
CA PRO A 72 -14.93 32.99 17.76
C PRO A 72 -16.06 31.96 17.75
N GLY A 73 -16.10 31.07 18.74
CA GLY A 73 -17.05 29.97 18.80
C GLY A 73 -16.66 28.90 19.81
N LYS A 74 -17.47 27.84 19.91
CA LYS A 74 -17.16 26.66 20.73
C LYS A 74 -16.50 25.61 19.88
N TYR A 75 -15.41 25.04 20.38
CA TYR A 75 -14.62 24.05 19.69
C TYR A 75 -14.33 22.87 20.61
N LYS A 76 -14.05 21.71 20.02
CA LYS A 76 -13.55 20.52 20.68
C LYS A 76 -12.12 20.29 20.20
N ILE A 77 -11.17 20.22 21.14
CA ILE A 77 -9.76 19.97 20.86
C ILE A 77 -9.37 18.59 21.38
N LYS A 78 -8.88 17.70 20.50
CA LYS A 78 -8.54 16.30 20.82
C LYS A 78 -7.17 15.90 20.30
N MET A 79 -6.59 14.88 20.92
CA MET A 79 -5.31 14.30 20.49
C MET A 79 -5.54 13.21 19.42
N ASP A 80 -4.71 13.23 18.38
CA ASP A 80 -4.66 12.24 17.30
C ASP A 80 -3.28 11.57 17.22
N LEU A 81 -3.20 10.38 17.83
CA LEU A 81 -2.10 9.43 17.72
C LEU A 81 -2.31 8.54 16.49
N TYR A 82 -2.21 9.11 15.29
CA TYR A 82 -2.28 8.35 14.03
C TYR A 82 -3.60 7.58 13.86
N SER A 83 -4.71 8.30 14.03
CA SER A 83 -6.10 7.84 14.09
C SER A 83 -6.53 7.24 15.44
N ALA A 84 -5.63 7.14 16.42
CA ALA A 84 -5.98 6.79 17.80
C ALA A 84 -6.15 8.02 18.68
N THR A 85 -7.07 7.98 19.64
CA THR A 85 -7.21 9.01 20.66
C THR A 85 -6.84 8.41 22.02
N PRO A 86 -5.74 8.86 22.66
CA PRO A 86 -5.32 8.35 23.96
C PRO A 86 -6.26 8.79 25.08
N SER A 87 -6.21 8.09 26.20
CA SER A 87 -7.00 8.45 27.39
C SER A 87 -6.57 9.81 27.95
N GLY A 88 -7.55 10.66 28.26
CA GLY A 88 -7.35 12.09 28.57
C GLY A 88 -7.26 13.00 27.32
N GLY A 89 -7.20 12.41 26.12
CA GLY A 89 -7.19 13.12 24.84
C GLY A 89 -8.54 13.15 24.10
N GLU A 90 -9.62 12.62 24.71
CA GLU A 90 -10.95 12.38 24.09
C GLU A 90 -11.68 13.63 23.59
N GLY A 91 -11.16 14.80 23.95
CA GLY A 91 -11.58 16.07 23.43
C GLY A 91 -12.04 17.00 24.54
N ARG A 92 -11.35 18.12 24.69
CA ARG A 92 -11.70 19.19 25.63
C ARG A 92 -12.54 20.23 24.89
N GLU A 93 -13.66 20.63 25.46
CA GLU A 93 -14.41 21.78 24.93
C GLU A 93 -13.70 23.07 25.31
N ILE A 94 -13.56 23.95 24.33
CA ILE A 94 -12.89 25.24 24.46
C ILE A 94 -13.80 26.29 23.81
N GLU A 95 -13.91 27.45 24.43
CA GLU A 95 -14.71 28.55 23.90
C GLU A 95 -13.78 29.71 23.56
N ILE A 96 -13.81 30.16 22.32
CA ILE A 96 -12.98 31.26 21.80
C ILE A 96 -13.86 32.50 21.74
N THR A 97 -13.48 33.54 22.47
CA THR A 97 -14.22 34.80 22.53
C THR A 97 -13.59 35.84 21.60
N LYS A 98 -14.37 36.85 21.20
CA LYS A 98 -13.95 37.91 20.26
C LYS A 98 -12.79 38.80 20.75
N GLU A 99 -12.43 38.71 22.03
CA GLU A 99 -11.44 39.58 22.67
C GLU A 99 -10.05 38.92 22.82
N GLU A 100 -9.91 37.63 22.52
CA GLU A 100 -8.63 36.91 22.64
C GLU A 100 -7.82 37.00 21.33
N GLU A 101 -6.62 37.60 21.35
CA GLU A 101 -5.65 37.49 20.23
C GLU A 101 -5.02 36.09 20.18
N THR A 102 -4.81 35.47 21.34
CA THR A 102 -4.22 34.11 21.43
C THR A 102 -4.79 33.36 22.62
N LYS A 103 -5.19 32.10 22.40
CA LYS A 103 -5.67 31.19 23.45
C LYS A 103 -4.65 30.07 23.69
N GLU A 104 -4.12 29.99 24.92
CA GLU A 104 -3.16 28.95 25.31
C GLU A 104 -3.83 27.75 25.99
N ILE A 105 -3.55 26.53 25.51
CA ILE A 105 -4.22 25.31 25.96
C ILE A 105 -3.22 24.17 26.15
N ASN A 106 -3.05 23.72 27.39
CA ASN A 106 -2.28 22.51 27.65
C ASN A 106 -3.20 21.28 27.67
N LEU A 107 -2.80 20.23 26.95
CA LEU A 107 -3.48 18.95 26.91
C LEU A 107 -2.65 17.93 27.67
N ILE A 108 -3.21 17.41 28.76
CA ILE A 108 -2.59 16.37 29.57
C ILE A 108 -3.12 15.03 29.08
N ILE A 109 -2.23 14.15 28.61
CA ILE A 109 -2.60 12.84 28.07
C ILE A 109 -1.96 11.70 28.85
N SER A 110 -2.59 10.53 28.80
CA SER A 110 -2.03 9.29 29.31
C SER A 110 -1.98 8.24 28.20
N LEU A 111 -0.83 7.60 28.04
CA LEU A 111 -0.63 6.59 27.00
C LEU A 111 -0.78 5.18 27.60
N SER A 112 -1.71 4.41 27.05
CA SER A 112 -1.79 2.98 27.29
C SER A 112 -0.58 2.24 26.69
N PHE A 113 -0.42 0.97 27.03
CA PHE A 113 0.59 0.12 26.37
C PHE A 113 0.38 0.07 24.84
N LEU A 114 -0.88 -0.03 24.39
CA LEU A 114 -1.20 -0.10 22.96
C LEU A 114 -0.94 1.23 22.24
N ASP A 115 -1.11 2.38 22.91
CA ASP A 115 -0.73 3.69 22.36
C ASP A 115 0.79 3.78 22.17
N LYS A 116 1.56 3.38 23.19
CA LYS A 116 3.03 3.35 23.12
C LYS A 116 3.49 2.41 22.00
N ALA A 117 2.88 1.24 21.87
CA ALA A 117 3.18 0.29 20.80
C ALA A 117 2.83 0.83 19.41
N LEU A 118 1.70 1.52 19.25
CA LEU A 118 1.30 2.16 17.99
C LEU A 118 2.32 3.21 17.53
N VAL A 119 2.73 4.08 18.45
CA VAL A 119 3.70 5.14 18.18
C VAL A 119 5.05 4.53 17.80
N PHE A 120 5.56 3.61 18.62
CA PHE A 120 6.82 2.92 18.37
C PHE A 120 6.84 2.18 17.03
N THR A 121 5.80 1.40 16.74
CA THR A 121 5.73 0.62 15.49
C THR A 121 5.63 1.53 14.27
N LYS A 122 4.89 2.64 14.37
CA LYS A 122 4.85 3.61 13.29
C LYS A 122 6.20 4.26 13.03
N GLU A 123 6.87 4.75 14.06
CA GLU A 123 8.16 5.42 13.91
C GLU A 123 9.24 4.47 13.42
N ALA A 124 9.28 3.25 13.95
CA ALA A 124 10.18 2.22 13.49
C ALA A 124 9.91 1.86 12.01
N SER A 125 8.63 1.78 11.61
CA SER A 125 8.23 1.59 10.21
C SER A 125 8.71 2.75 9.34
N ASP A 126 8.42 3.98 9.72
CA ASP A 126 8.83 5.19 8.99
C ASP A 126 10.37 5.29 8.91
N PHE A 127 11.08 4.91 9.97
CA PHE A 127 12.54 4.86 10.04
C PHE A 127 13.15 3.77 9.14
N ILE A 128 12.53 2.60 9.00
CA ILE A 128 13.06 1.56 8.10
C ILE A 128 12.78 1.93 6.64
N TRP A 129 11.61 2.52 6.36
CA TRP A 129 11.23 3.04 5.05
C TRP A 129 11.88 4.39 4.70
N VAL A 130 12.84 4.85 5.51
CA VAL A 130 13.79 5.97 5.24
C VAL A 130 14.41 5.85 3.85
N PRO A 131 14.99 6.94 3.30
CA PRO A 131 15.63 6.94 1.99
C PRO A 131 16.52 5.74 1.65
N LEU A 132 17.11 5.04 2.62
CA LEU A 132 17.92 3.85 2.38
C LEU A 132 17.19 2.76 1.58
N MET A 133 15.99 2.33 1.99
CA MET A 133 15.26 1.26 1.27
C MET A 133 14.81 1.72 -0.10
N VAL A 134 14.34 2.97 -0.20
CA VAL A 134 13.97 3.63 -1.46
C VAL A 134 15.14 3.67 -2.43
N VAL A 135 16.31 4.09 -1.95
CA VAL A 135 17.55 4.17 -2.74
C VAL A 135 18.03 2.79 -3.14
N LEU A 136 18.01 1.81 -2.23
CA LEU A 136 18.43 0.44 -2.53
C LEU A 136 17.55 -0.18 -3.63
N LEU A 137 16.24 -0.05 -3.52
CA LEU A 137 15.29 -0.54 -4.52
C LEU A 137 15.44 0.17 -5.86
N GLY A 138 15.64 1.49 -5.85
CA GLY A 138 15.92 2.27 -7.04
C GLY A 138 17.21 1.84 -7.74
N ILE A 139 18.32 1.70 -7.00
CA ILE A 139 19.61 1.26 -7.54
C ILE A 139 19.52 -0.15 -8.13
N VAL A 140 18.87 -1.09 -7.44
CA VAL A 140 18.70 -2.45 -7.95
C VAL A 140 17.84 -2.46 -9.23
N GLY A 141 16.70 -1.77 -9.23
CA GLY A 141 15.81 -1.70 -10.38
C GLY A 141 16.47 -1.05 -11.60
N VAL A 142 17.16 0.08 -11.42
CA VAL A 142 17.91 0.77 -12.48
C VAL A 142 19.08 -0.08 -12.97
N GLY A 143 19.86 -0.66 -12.04
CA GLY A 143 21.00 -1.50 -12.36
C GLY A 143 20.60 -2.76 -13.16
N LEU A 144 19.55 -3.46 -12.74
CA LEU A 144 19.01 -4.60 -13.48
C LEU A 144 18.41 -4.20 -14.82
N THR A 145 17.74 -3.05 -14.89
CA THR A 145 17.24 -2.50 -16.15
C THR A 145 18.37 -2.32 -17.15
N TYR A 146 19.52 -1.76 -16.72
CA TYR A 146 20.70 -1.65 -17.55
C TYR A 146 21.27 -3.02 -17.94
N LEU A 147 21.52 -3.91 -16.96
CA LEU A 147 22.13 -5.23 -17.18
C LEU A 147 21.30 -6.17 -18.07
N THR A 148 19.98 -6.04 -18.02
CA THR A 148 19.04 -6.81 -18.85
C THR A 148 18.68 -6.10 -20.17
N ARG A 149 19.30 -4.94 -20.42
CA ARG A 149 19.14 -4.11 -21.63
C ARG A 149 17.70 -3.65 -21.85
N LEU A 150 17.09 -3.02 -20.84
CA LEU A 150 15.72 -2.50 -20.86
C LEU A 150 14.70 -3.60 -21.20
N ILE A 151 14.81 -4.76 -20.55
CA ILE A 151 13.98 -5.92 -20.86
C ILE A 151 12.48 -5.63 -20.74
N GLN A 152 12.09 -4.80 -19.78
CA GLN A 152 10.72 -4.37 -19.54
C GLN A 152 10.13 -3.54 -20.69
N VAL A 153 10.96 -2.97 -21.56
CA VAL A 153 10.49 -2.29 -22.79
C VAL A 153 10.65 -3.23 -23.98
N ARG A 154 11.85 -3.77 -24.18
CA ARG A 154 12.21 -4.55 -25.38
C ARG A 154 11.47 -5.88 -25.50
N ARG A 155 11.03 -6.46 -24.38
CA ARG A 155 10.42 -7.79 -24.31
C ARG A 155 9.03 -7.81 -23.67
N LEU A 156 8.42 -6.65 -23.41
CA LEU A 156 7.07 -6.58 -22.85
C LEU A 156 6.04 -7.30 -23.71
N PHE A 157 6.00 -7.02 -25.01
CA PHE A 157 5.06 -7.66 -25.93
C PHE A 157 5.22 -9.18 -25.98
N LEU A 158 6.47 -9.66 -25.97
CA LEU A 158 6.75 -11.10 -25.90
C LEU A 158 6.20 -11.67 -24.59
N SER A 159 6.41 -10.97 -23.48
CA SER A 159 5.94 -11.40 -22.18
C SER A 159 4.41 -11.49 -22.11
N LEU A 160 3.71 -10.44 -22.54
CA LEU A 160 2.25 -10.42 -22.64
C LEU A 160 1.73 -11.55 -23.54
N LYS A 161 2.41 -11.82 -24.68
CA LYS A 161 2.06 -12.93 -25.56
C LYS A 161 2.21 -14.30 -24.89
N ILE A 162 3.25 -14.49 -24.06
CA ILE A 162 3.44 -15.73 -23.29
C ILE A 162 2.30 -15.90 -22.28
N VAL A 163 1.99 -14.85 -21.52
CA VAL A 163 0.91 -14.86 -20.53
C VAL A 163 -0.45 -15.12 -21.17
N LEU A 164 -0.77 -14.46 -22.28
CA LEU A 164 -2.02 -14.67 -23.03
C LEU A 164 -2.14 -16.10 -23.57
N ARG A 165 -1.05 -16.70 -24.06
CA ARG A 165 -1.05 -18.11 -24.47
C ARG A 165 -1.31 -19.04 -23.28
N GLY A 166 -0.75 -18.73 -22.13
CA GLY A 166 -1.02 -19.42 -20.87
C GLY A 166 -2.51 -19.34 -20.47
N ALA A 167 -3.08 -18.13 -20.50
CA ALA A 167 -4.50 -17.88 -20.22
C ALA A 167 -5.43 -18.69 -21.12
N LEU A 168 -5.07 -18.82 -22.40
CA LEU A 168 -5.82 -19.61 -23.39
C LEU A 168 -5.52 -21.12 -23.33
N LYS A 169 -4.74 -21.60 -22.34
CA LYS A 169 -4.29 -22.99 -22.21
C LYS A 169 -3.59 -23.54 -23.46
N LYS A 170 -2.87 -22.66 -24.18
CA LYS A 170 -2.11 -23.00 -25.39
C LYS A 170 -0.60 -23.12 -25.12
N ASP A 171 -0.21 -23.16 -23.85
CA ASP A 171 1.19 -23.29 -23.45
C ASP A 171 1.59 -24.77 -23.42
N LYS A 172 2.76 -25.10 -23.98
CA LYS A 172 3.23 -26.49 -24.12
C LYS A 172 4.11 -26.95 -22.96
N SER A 173 4.20 -26.17 -21.88
CA SER A 173 5.11 -26.44 -20.76
C SER A 173 4.62 -27.53 -19.79
N GLU A 174 3.57 -28.28 -20.13
CA GLU A 174 3.01 -29.34 -19.28
C GLU A 174 4.01 -30.47 -18.96
N LYS A 175 5.03 -30.66 -19.79
CA LYS A 175 6.09 -31.66 -19.62
C LYS A 175 7.27 -31.18 -18.77
N ASP A 176 7.35 -29.88 -18.45
CA ASP A 176 8.42 -29.35 -17.61
C ASP A 176 8.17 -29.67 -16.13
N GLU A 177 9.26 -29.80 -15.37
CA GLU A 177 9.15 -29.99 -13.92
C GLU A 177 8.55 -28.75 -13.22
N GLY A 178 7.63 -28.99 -12.29
CA GLY A 178 6.96 -27.97 -11.47
C GLY A 178 5.59 -28.44 -10.97
N ASP A 179 4.97 -27.66 -10.10
CA ASP A 179 3.70 -28.00 -9.45
C ASP A 179 2.48 -27.46 -10.19
N ILE A 180 2.59 -26.23 -10.71
CA ILE A 180 1.49 -25.47 -11.32
C ILE A 180 1.91 -24.86 -12.66
N SER A 181 0.95 -24.52 -13.52
CA SER A 181 1.25 -23.89 -14.81
C SER A 181 1.99 -22.54 -14.62
N PRO A 182 2.77 -22.07 -15.60
CA PRO A 182 3.36 -20.74 -15.52
C PRO A 182 2.33 -19.61 -15.39
N TYR A 183 1.14 -19.82 -15.97
CA TYR A 183 0.01 -18.91 -15.82
C TYR A 183 -0.55 -18.93 -14.39
N ALA A 184 -0.76 -20.11 -13.80
CA ALA A 184 -1.13 -20.26 -12.39
C ALA A 184 -0.12 -19.62 -11.46
N ALA A 185 1.19 -19.77 -11.73
CA ALA A 185 2.24 -19.16 -10.93
C ALA A 185 2.16 -17.63 -10.99
N LEU A 186 1.94 -17.06 -12.18
CA LEU A 186 1.68 -15.62 -12.33
C LEU A 186 0.40 -15.18 -11.63
N MET A 187 -0.70 -15.90 -11.80
CA MET A 187 -1.97 -15.54 -11.15
C MET A 187 -1.88 -15.66 -9.64
N THR A 188 -1.13 -16.64 -9.11
CA THR A 188 -0.84 -16.73 -7.67
C THR A 188 0.05 -15.58 -7.20
N ALA A 189 1.02 -15.15 -8.01
CA ALA A 189 1.80 -13.96 -7.71
C ALA A 189 0.97 -12.68 -7.73
N LEU A 190 0.11 -12.51 -8.75
CA LEU A 190 -0.82 -11.39 -8.86
C LEU A 190 -1.89 -11.41 -7.77
N ALA A 191 -2.30 -12.57 -7.27
CA ALA A 191 -3.22 -12.67 -6.14
C ALA A 191 -2.65 -11.99 -4.88
N ALA A 192 -1.33 -12.09 -4.68
CA ALA A 192 -0.64 -11.42 -3.59
C ALA A 192 -0.49 -9.90 -3.82
N THR A 193 -0.14 -9.49 -5.04
CA THR A 193 0.19 -8.09 -5.33
C THR A 193 -1.05 -7.25 -5.64
N VAL A 194 -1.96 -7.76 -6.48
CA VAL A 194 -3.23 -7.12 -6.82
C VAL A 194 -4.22 -7.38 -5.69
N GLY A 195 -4.08 -6.57 -4.66
CA GLY A 195 -4.81 -6.67 -3.40
C GLY A 195 -5.47 -5.34 -3.02
N ASN A 196 -5.95 -5.26 -1.78
CA ASN A 196 -6.47 -3.99 -1.24
C ASN A 196 -5.45 -2.85 -1.34
N GLY A 197 -4.14 -3.13 -1.42
CA GLY A 197 -3.10 -2.14 -1.70
C GLY A 197 -3.31 -1.32 -2.98
N ASN A 198 -3.86 -1.90 -4.05
CA ASN A 198 -4.10 -1.20 -5.32
C ASN A 198 -5.33 -0.28 -5.29
N ILE A 199 -6.23 -0.50 -4.33
CA ILE A 199 -7.42 0.31 -4.12
C ILE A 199 -7.13 1.29 -2.98
N ALA A 200 -7.01 0.77 -1.76
CA ALA A 200 -6.76 1.52 -0.54
C ALA A 200 -5.37 2.16 -0.50
N GLY A 201 -4.32 1.45 -0.89
CA GLY A 201 -2.95 1.94 -0.80
C GLY A 201 -2.68 3.10 -1.78
N VAL A 202 -3.19 3.01 -3.01
CA VAL A 202 -3.14 4.09 -4.01
C VAL A 202 -3.94 5.31 -3.54
N ALA A 203 -5.16 5.08 -3.07
CA ALA A 203 -6.00 6.15 -2.53
C ALA A 203 -5.35 6.83 -1.33
N THR A 204 -4.74 6.06 -0.43
CA THR A 204 -3.97 6.59 0.71
C THR A 204 -2.77 7.39 0.23
N ALA A 205 -2.08 6.94 -0.82
CA ALA A 205 -0.94 7.67 -1.39
C ALA A 205 -1.37 9.04 -1.94
N ILE A 206 -2.52 9.10 -2.62
CA ILE A 206 -3.10 10.35 -3.13
C ILE A 206 -3.59 11.24 -1.98
N ALA A 207 -4.22 10.65 -0.97
CA ALA A 207 -4.78 11.38 0.16
C ALA A 207 -3.73 12.02 1.07
N THR A 208 -2.52 11.45 1.14
CA THR A 208 -1.42 11.97 1.99
C THR A 208 -0.33 12.67 1.19
N GLY A 209 0.06 12.13 0.04
CA GLY A 209 1.13 12.67 -0.82
C GLY A 209 0.64 13.52 -1.99
N GLY A 210 -0.68 13.64 -2.17
CA GLY A 210 -1.30 14.27 -3.33
C GLY A 210 -1.28 13.40 -4.60
N PRO A 211 -1.96 13.80 -5.68
CA PRO A 211 -2.02 13.07 -6.95
C PRO A 211 -0.63 12.77 -7.56
N GLY A 212 0.38 13.58 -7.23
CA GLY A 212 1.75 13.41 -7.70
C GLY A 212 2.45 12.15 -7.20
N ALA A 213 2.01 11.58 -6.07
CA ALA A 213 2.56 10.33 -5.54
C ALA A 213 2.46 9.18 -6.56
N SER A 214 1.42 9.17 -7.39
CA SER A 214 1.21 8.12 -8.41
C SER A 214 2.27 8.12 -9.50
N VAL A 215 2.87 9.26 -9.85
CA VAL A 215 4.00 9.31 -10.81
C VAL A 215 5.20 8.52 -10.28
N TRP A 216 5.51 8.67 -8.99
CA TRP A 216 6.60 7.95 -8.35
C TRP A 216 6.30 6.46 -8.20
N MET A 217 5.03 6.09 -7.97
CA MET A 217 4.59 4.70 -8.05
C MET A 217 4.85 4.11 -9.45
N TRP A 218 4.55 4.84 -10.53
CA TRP A 218 4.79 4.38 -11.91
C TRP A 218 6.28 4.23 -12.23
N ILE A 219 7.11 5.19 -11.82
CA ILE A 219 8.56 5.14 -12.02
C ILE A 219 9.15 3.89 -11.33
N PHE A 220 8.80 3.66 -10.07
CA PHE A 220 9.27 2.48 -9.33
C PHE A 220 8.65 1.19 -9.83
N GLY A 221 7.41 1.20 -10.33
CA GLY A 221 6.83 0.06 -11.04
C GLY A 221 7.62 -0.29 -12.30
N PHE A 222 7.97 0.70 -13.11
CA PHE A 222 8.74 0.51 -14.34
C PHE A 222 10.11 -0.13 -14.09
N PHE A 223 10.88 0.38 -13.13
CA PHE A 223 12.17 -0.22 -12.75
C PHE A 223 11.99 -1.53 -11.97
N GLY A 224 10.90 -1.64 -11.20
CA GLY A 224 10.51 -2.84 -10.47
C GLY A 224 10.24 -4.04 -11.39
N MET A 225 9.79 -3.83 -12.62
CA MET A 225 9.65 -4.91 -13.62
C MET A 225 10.97 -5.65 -13.85
N ALA A 226 12.10 -4.94 -13.92
CA ALA A 226 13.41 -5.58 -14.07
C ALA A 226 13.82 -6.36 -12.80
N THR A 227 13.50 -5.83 -11.61
CA THR A 227 13.69 -6.53 -10.34
C THR A 227 12.86 -7.81 -10.27
N LYS A 228 11.57 -7.72 -10.60
CA LYS A 228 10.63 -8.85 -10.63
C LYS A 228 11.05 -9.92 -11.65
N TYR A 229 11.60 -9.49 -12.79
CA TYR A 229 12.21 -10.39 -13.77
C TYR A 229 13.36 -11.20 -13.14
N ALA A 230 14.28 -10.52 -12.43
CA ALA A 230 15.40 -11.18 -11.77
C ALA A 230 14.94 -12.14 -10.66
N GLU A 231 13.94 -11.74 -9.87
CA GLU A 231 13.33 -12.58 -8.83
C GLU A 231 12.73 -13.87 -9.42
N GLY A 232 11.90 -13.76 -10.46
CA GLY A 232 11.32 -14.92 -11.15
C GLY A 232 12.38 -15.82 -11.80
N PHE A 233 13.40 -15.21 -12.40
CA PHE A 233 14.55 -15.93 -12.96
C PHE A 233 15.28 -16.73 -11.88
N LEU A 234 15.66 -16.08 -10.78
CA LEU A 234 16.44 -16.70 -9.70
C LEU A 234 15.62 -17.75 -8.94
N GLY A 235 14.33 -17.49 -8.73
CA GLY A 235 13.39 -18.41 -8.10
C GLY A 235 13.33 -19.76 -8.82
N VAL A 236 13.31 -19.75 -10.16
CA VAL A 236 13.32 -20.99 -10.96
C VAL A 236 14.72 -21.57 -11.10
N LYS A 237 15.76 -20.73 -11.17
CA LYS A 237 17.14 -21.19 -11.35
C LYS A 237 17.67 -21.96 -10.13
N PHE A 238 17.25 -21.59 -8.92
CA PHE A 238 17.78 -22.13 -7.66
C PHE A 238 16.74 -22.86 -6.79
N ARG A 239 15.55 -23.17 -7.33
CA ARG A 239 14.57 -24.02 -6.64
C ARG A 239 15.09 -25.44 -6.44
N THR A 240 14.57 -26.11 -5.44
CA THR A 240 14.81 -27.53 -5.16
C THR A 240 13.47 -28.27 -5.00
N LYS A 241 13.49 -29.60 -5.03
CA LYS A 241 12.32 -30.40 -4.65
C LYS A 241 12.38 -30.73 -3.16
N ASN A 242 11.27 -30.61 -2.48
CA ASN A 242 11.15 -30.99 -1.08
C ASN A 242 10.82 -32.49 -0.93
N GLU A 243 10.73 -32.96 0.31
CA GLU A 243 10.42 -34.36 0.65
C GLU A 243 9.05 -34.83 0.15
N ARG A 244 8.14 -33.90 -0.17
CA ARG A 244 6.81 -34.18 -0.73
C ARG A 244 6.79 -34.15 -2.26
N GLY A 245 7.95 -33.93 -2.89
CA GLY A 245 8.10 -33.81 -4.34
C GLY A 245 7.63 -32.47 -4.93
N GLU A 246 7.27 -31.50 -4.08
CA GLU A 246 6.89 -30.14 -4.49
C GLU A 246 8.13 -29.28 -4.69
N MET A 247 8.06 -28.30 -5.58
CA MET A 247 9.12 -27.31 -5.75
C MET A 247 9.11 -26.31 -4.60
N SER A 248 10.29 -26.05 -4.05
CA SER A 248 10.53 -25.03 -3.04
C SER A 248 11.63 -24.10 -3.54
N GLY A 249 11.34 -22.80 -3.53
CA GLY A 249 12.24 -21.78 -4.06
C GLY A 249 11.86 -20.39 -3.56
N GLY A 250 12.54 -19.38 -4.10
CA GLY A 250 12.44 -18.01 -3.64
C GLY A 250 13.75 -17.53 -3.01
N PRO A 251 13.74 -16.37 -2.33
CA PRO A 251 14.97 -15.70 -1.93
C PRO A 251 15.82 -16.45 -0.94
N MET A 252 15.20 -17.21 -0.03
CA MET A 252 15.91 -18.10 0.86
C MET A 252 16.72 -19.18 0.12
N TYR A 253 16.23 -19.65 -1.04
CA TYR A 253 16.89 -20.68 -1.84
C TYR A 253 17.99 -20.09 -2.73
N TYR A 254 17.74 -19.01 -3.48
CA TYR A 254 18.81 -18.43 -4.29
C TYR A 254 19.88 -17.70 -3.47
N ALA A 255 19.55 -17.19 -2.28
CA ALA A 255 20.58 -16.75 -1.34
C ALA A 255 21.46 -17.95 -0.93
N ARG A 256 20.83 -19.06 -0.52
CA ARG A 256 21.52 -20.26 -0.03
C ARG A 256 22.40 -20.94 -1.07
N TYR A 257 21.93 -21.04 -2.32
CA TYR A 257 22.58 -21.80 -3.38
C TYR A 257 23.28 -20.94 -4.45
N GLY A 258 22.93 -19.66 -4.55
CA GLY A 258 23.54 -18.73 -5.50
C GLY A 258 24.76 -17.99 -4.95
N ILE A 259 24.77 -17.65 -3.66
CA ILE A 259 25.87 -16.91 -3.04
C ILE A 259 27.02 -17.86 -2.72
N LYS A 260 28.23 -17.54 -3.20
CA LYS A 260 29.43 -18.38 -3.01
C LYS A 260 29.87 -18.47 -1.54
N ASN A 261 29.86 -17.34 -0.83
CA ASN A 261 30.23 -17.29 0.59
C ASN A 261 29.14 -17.99 1.43
N GLN A 262 29.48 -19.16 1.98
CA GLN A 262 28.52 -20.03 2.66
C GLN A 262 27.92 -19.41 3.93
N ASN A 263 28.69 -18.61 4.67
CA ASN A 263 28.21 -17.97 5.90
C ASN A 263 27.17 -16.90 5.57
N LEU A 264 27.50 -16.05 4.59
CA LEU A 264 26.57 -15.03 4.09
C LEU A 264 25.32 -15.68 3.46
N ALA A 265 25.50 -16.74 2.67
CA ALA A 265 24.40 -17.48 2.03
C ALA A 265 23.40 -18.04 3.05
N LYS A 266 23.90 -18.69 4.12
CA LYS A 266 23.06 -19.21 5.21
C LYS A 266 22.34 -18.09 5.94
N PHE A 267 23.06 -17.03 6.29
CA PHE A 267 22.50 -15.90 7.02
C PHE A 267 21.40 -15.19 6.23
N MET A 268 21.66 -14.83 4.97
CA MET A 268 20.67 -14.19 4.10
C MET A 268 19.43 -15.06 3.89
N GLY A 269 19.62 -16.37 3.66
CA GLY A 269 18.50 -17.27 3.45
C GLY A 269 17.64 -17.45 4.70
N MET A 270 18.27 -17.61 5.86
CA MET A 270 17.59 -17.72 7.15
C MET A 270 16.89 -16.42 7.54
N PHE A 271 17.56 -15.27 7.38
CA PHE A 271 17.01 -13.96 7.68
C PHE A 271 15.78 -13.66 6.82
N PHE A 272 15.85 -13.93 5.51
CA PHE A 272 14.68 -13.84 4.63
C PHE A 272 13.53 -14.73 5.10
N ALA A 273 13.81 -15.99 5.40
CA ALA A 273 12.78 -16.95 5.80
C ALA A 273 12.07 -16.55 7.10
N ILE A 274 12.82 -16.07 8.11
CA ILE A 274 12.25 -15.60 9.38
C ILE A 274 11.38 -14.35 9.16
N CYS A 275 11.91 -13.32 8.49
CA CYS A 275 11.16 -12.10 8.22
C CYS A 275 9.94 -12.36 7.34
N GLY A 276 10.06 -13.20 6.31
CA GLY A 276 8.96 -13.58 5.43
C GLY A 276 7.85 -14.33 6.18
N ALA A 277 8.21 -15.34 6.97
CA ALA A 277 7.23 -16.07 7.80
C ALA A 277 6.50 -15.14 8.78
N PHE A 278 7.23 -14.25 9.45
CA PHE A 278 6.65 -13.27 10.36
C PHE A 278 5.70 -12.30 9.66
N THR A 279 6.10 -11.78 8.49
CA THR A 279 5.25 -10.89 7.66
C THR A 279 3.95 -11.59 7.24
N CYS A 280 4.04 -12.87 6.84
CA CYS A 280 2.89 -13.63 6.39
C CYS A 280 1.91 -13.93 7.53
N LEU A 281 2.37 -14.12 8.77
CA LEU A 281 1.50 -14.41 9.92
C LEU A 281 0.94 -13.14 10.57
N PHE A 282 1.80 -12.16 10.81
CA PHE A 282 1.49 -11.01 11.69
C PHE A 282 1.38 -9.68 10.95
N GLY A 283 1.68 -9.67 9.65
CA GLY A 283 1.71 -8.46 8.84
C GLY A 283 0.59 -8.36 7.81
N THR A 284 0.95 -7.77 6.67
CA THR A 284 0.05 -7.43 5.56
C THR A 284 -0.52 -8.62 4.79
N GLY A 285 -0.01 -9.84 5.04
CA GLY A 285 -0.46 -11.06 4.38
C GLY A 285 -1.63 -11.77 5.06
N ASN A 286 -2.04 -11.37 6.27
CA ASN A 286 -3.05 -12.11 7.07
C ASN A 286 -4.03 -11.17 7.79
N MET A 287 -3.75 -10.79 9.04
CA MET A 287 -4.69 -10.08 9.90
C MET A 287 -5.14 -8.74 9.30
N ALA A 288 -4.23 -8.01 8.66
CA ALA A 288 -4.52 -6.72 8.03
C ALA A 288 -5.55 -6.85 6.87
N GLN A 289 -5.49 -7.93 6.08
CA GLN A 289 -6.38 -8.15 4.94
C GLN A 289 -7.76 -8.63 5.38
N SER A 290 -7.81 -9.60 6.29
CA SER A 290 -9.07 -10.09 6.87
C SER A 290 -9.85 -8.95 7.54
N ASN A 291 -9.12 -8.06 8.22
CA ASN A 291 -9.71 -6.87 8.80
C ASN A 291 -10.27 -5.89 7.75
N SER A 292 -9.50 -5.56 6.71
CA SER A 292 -9.93 -4.63 5.67
C SER A 292 -11.22 -5.08 4.99
N MET A 293 -11.35 -6.39 4.73
CA MET A 293 -12.58 -6.96 4.20
C MET A 293 -13.75 -6.86 5.17
N ALA A 294 -13.51 -7.14 6.46
CA ALA A 294 -14.54 -7.03 7.49
C ALA A 294 -15.01 -5.59 7.70
N LEU A 295 -14.11 -4.60 7.69
CA LEU A 295 -14.42 -3.18 7.77
C LEU A 295 -15.31 -2.73 6.61
N VAL A 296 -14.94 -3.07 5.37
CA VAL A 296 -15.70 -2.60 4.20
C VAL A 296 -17.10 -3.23 4.16
N PHE A 297 -17.24 -4.50 4.53
CA PHE A 297 -18.57 -5.12 4.64
C PHE A 297 -19.40 -4.59 5.80
N ASN A 298 -18.77 -4.22 6.92
CA ASN A 298 -19.47 -3.57 8.00
C ASN A 298 -19.97 -2.18 7.58
N ASP A 299 -19.10 -1.36 7.01
CA ASP A 299 -19.42 0.01 6.58
C ASP A 299 -20.49 0.05 5.48
N GLN A 300 -20.42 -0.87 4.50
CA GLN A 300 -21.30 -0.83 3.31
C GLN A 300 -22.58 -1.65 3.47
N LEU A 301 -22.52 -2.78 4.18
CA LEU A 301 -23.62 -3.75 4.29
C LEU A 301 -24.11 -3.97 5.72
N GLY A 302 -23.50 -3.35 6.72
CA GLY A 302 -23.85 -3.55 8.13
C GLY A 302 -23.52 -4.94 8.67
N ILE A 303 -22.70 -5.73 7.95
CA ILE A 303 -22.39 -7.11 8.35
C ILE A 303 -21.46 -7.08 9.57
N PRO A 304 -21.77 -7.81 10.67
CA PRO A 304 -20.89 -7.88 11.83
C PRO A 304 -19.52 -8.51 11.52
N PHE A 305 -18.46 -7.96 12.12
CA PHE A 305 -17.07 -8.41 11.93
C PHE A 305 -16.86 -9.92 12.11
N TRP A 306 -17.45 -10.49 13.17
CA TRP A 306 -17.28 -11.92 13.48
C TRP A 306 -17.84 -12.82 12.38
N LEU A 307 -18.95 -12.43 11.75
CA LEU A 307 -19.59 -13.21 10.69
C LEU A 307 -18.71 -13.21 9.44
N THR A 308 -18.21 -12.03 9.04
CA THR A 308 -17.22 -11.91 7.96
C THR A 308 -15.97 -12.73 8.25
N GLY A 309 -15.49 -12.70 9.50
CA GLY A 309 -14.35 -13.50 9.95
C GLY A 309 -14.57 -15.00 9.77
N ILE A 310 -15.72 -15.56 10.15
CA ILE A 310 -16.04 -16.99 9.98
C ILE A 310 -16.10 -17.37 8.50
N VAL A 311 -16.71 -16.52 7.67
CA VAL A 311 -16.80 -16.76 6.22
C VAL A 311 -15.40 -16.79 5.59
N ILE A 312 -14.55 -15.79 5.89
CA ILE A 312 -13.16 -15.74 5.41
C ILE A 312 -12.38 -16.97 5.90
N PHE A 313 -12.45 -17.29 7.20
CA PHE A 313 -11.81 -18.45 7.82
C PHE A 313 -12.15 -19.73 7.04
N THR A 314 -13.44 -19.95 6.77
CA THR A 314 -13.95 -21.16 6.12
C THR A 314 -13.54 -21.21 4.64
N MET A 315 -13.73 -20.13 3.90
CA MET A 315 -13.43 -20.06 2.47
C MET A 315 -11.91 -20.16 2.19
N VAL A 316 -11.09 -19.52 3.01
CA VAL A 316 -9.63 -19.58 2.87
C VAL A 316 -9.15 -20.97 3.27
N GLY A 317 -9.61 -21.50 4.41
CA GLY A 317 -9.28 -22.85 4.87
C GLY A 317 -9.59 -23.94 3.85
N ALA A 318 -10.76 -23.86 3.21
CA ALA A 318 -11.14 -24.79 2.16
C ALA A 318 -10.15 -24.85 0.99
N VAL A 319 -9.46 -23.75 0.66
CA VAL A 319 -8.51 -23.69 -0.45
C VAL A 319 -7.10 -24.02 0.00
N ILE A 320 -6.58 -23.36 1.04
CA ILE A 320 -5.17 -23.46 1.41
C ILE A 320 -4.80 -24.84 1.95
N LEU A 321 -5.74 -25.55 2.58
CA LEU A 321 -5.50 -26.93 3.03
C LEU A 321 -5.19 -27.88 1.86
N GLY A 322 -5.67 -27.57 0.64
CA GLY A 322 -5.34 -28.32 -0.58
C GLY A 322 -3.96 -28.03 -1.18
N GLY A 323 -3.21 -27.05 -0.63
CA GLY A 323 -1.86 -26.69 -1.07
C GLY A 323 -1.77 -26.01 -2.43
N ILE A 324 -0.55 -25.90 -2.95
CA ILE A 324 -0.22 -25.01 -4.07
C ILE A 324 -1.00 -25.31 -5.36
N LYS A 325 -1.32 -26.58 -5.63
CA LYS A 325 -2.13 -26.95 -6.80
C LYS A 325 -3.55 -26.38 -6.72
N ARG A 326 -4.18 -26.44 -5.55
CA ARG A 326 -5.52 -25.88 -5.33
C ARG A 326 -5.49 -24.36 -5.31
N ILE A 327 -4.49 -23.77 -4.65
CA ILE A 327 -4.26 -22.32 -4.64
C ILE A 327 -4.08 -21.81 -6.06
N GLY A 328 -3.19 -22.41 -6.85
CA GLY A 328 -2.95 -22.05 -8.24
C GLY A 328 -4.21 -22.17 -9.10
N GLY A 329 -4.97 -23.26 -8.98
CA GLY A 329 -6.20 -23.46 -9.74
C GLY A 329 -7.32 -22.46 -9.39
N VAL A 330 -7.41 -22.02 -8.13
CA VAL A 330 -8.33 -20.93 -7.74
C VAL A 330 -7.84 -19.60 -8.28
N SER A 331 -6.56 -19.28 -8.11
CA SER A 331 -5.95 -18.03 -8.59
C SER A 331 -6.09 -17.85 -10.10
N GLU A 332 -5.92 -18.92 -10.90
CA GLU A 332 -6.08 -18.88 -12.36
C GLU A 332 -7.44 -18.36 -12.83
N ARG A 333 -8.50 -18.53 -12.03
CA ARG A 333 -9.87 -18.10 -12.37
C ARG A 333 -10.24 -16.81 -11.65
N LEU A 334 -9.90 -16.74 -10.36
CA LEU A 334 -10.29 -15.63 -9.50
C LEU A 334 -9.62 -14.32 -9.91
N VAL A 335 -8.29 -14.34 -10.11
CA VAL A 335 -7.50 -13.12 -10.34
C VAL A 335 -7.87 -12.40 -11.64
N PRO A 336 -8.00 -13.08 -12.79
CA PRO A 336 -8.47 -12.40 -14.01
C PRO A 336 -9.87 -11.81 -13.84
N THR A 337 -10.77 -12.55 -13.18
CA THR A 337 -12.16 -12.13 -12.98
C THR A 337 -12.24 -10.86 -12.13
N MET A 338 -11.53 -10.83 -11.00
CA MET A 338 -11.54 -9.67 -10.11
C MET A 338 -10.87 -8.44 -10.76
N ILE A 339 -9.79 -8.63 -11.54
CA ILE A 339 -9.14 -7.54 -12.28
C ILE A 339 -10.09 -6.97 -13.33
N ILE A 340 -10.76 -7.82 -14.11
CA ILE A 340 -11.71 -7.38 -15.15
C ILE A 340 -12.89 -6.63 -14.53
N LEU A 341 -13.42 -7.10 -13.40
CA LEU A 341 -14.52 -6.45 -12.68
C LEU A 341 -14.12 -5.03 -12.24
N TYR A 342 -12.98 -4.89 -11.57
CA TYR A 342 -12.48 -3.59 -11.14
C TYR A 342 -12.16 -2.67 -12.34
N PHE A 343 -11.47 -3.22 -13.34
CA PHE A 343 -11.09 -2.52 -14.57
C PHE A 343 -12.32 -1.98 -15.32
N GLY A 344 -13.38 -2.80 -15.45
CA GLY A 344 -14.62 -2.39 -16.10
C GLY A 344 -15.27 -1.20 -15.42
N GLY A 345 -15.42 -1.25 -14.08
CA GLY A 345 -15.98 -0.13 -13.32
C GLY A 345 -15.15 1.15 -13.43
N ALA A 346 -13.83 1.05 -13.24
CA ALA A 346 -12.92 2.19 -13.38
C ALA A 346 -12.96 2.80 -14.79
N LEU A 347 -12.99 1.95 -15.83
CA LEU A 347 -13.04 2.41 -17.21
C LEU A 347 -14.33 3.19 -17.51
N ILE A 348 -15.48 2.74 -17.02
CA ILE A 348 -16.75 3.46 -17.20
C ILE A 348 -16.65 4.87 -16.59
N ILE A 349 -16.07 5.00 -15.39
CA ILE A 349 -15.90 6.29 -14.72
C ILE A 349 -14.96 7.22 -15.51
N ILE A 350 -13.85 6.69 -16.01
CA ILE A 350 -12.89 7.45 -16.81
C ILE A 350 -13.53 7.90 -18.12
N LEU A 351 -14.30 7.03 -18.80
CA LEU A 351 -15.00 7.37 -20.04
C LEU A 351 -16.12 8.40 -19.81
N ALA A 352 -16.84 8.32 -18.69
CA ALA A 352 -17.83 9.33 -18.32
C ALA A 352 -17.21 10.71 -18.04
N ASN A 353 -15.94 10.74 -17.61
CA ASN A 353 -15.19 11.97 -17.34
C ASN A 353 -14.08 12.22 -18.37
N ILE A 354 -14.22 11.73 -19.60
CA ILE A 354 -13.14 11.72 -20.59
C ILE A 354 -12.63 13.13 -20.92
N THR A 355 -13.50 14.14 -20.86
CA THR A 355 -13.15 15.55 -21.08
C THR A 355 -12.21 16.10 -20.01
N ASN A 356 -12.28 15.57 -18.79
CA ASN A 356 -11.44 15.97 -17.66
C ASN A 356 -10.09 15.22 -17.65
N LEU A 357 -9.94 14.18 -18.48
CA LEU A 357 -8.75 13.33 -18.49
C LEU A 357 -7.44 14.10 -18.75
N PRO A 358 -7.36 15.05 -19.72
CA PRO A 358 -6.15 15.85 -19.91
C PRO A 358 -5.81 16.71 -18.68
N ALA A 359 -6.82 17.29 -18.03
CA ALA A 359 -6.65 18.07 -16.80
C ALA A 359 -6.16 17.19 -15.64
N ALA A 360 -6.69 15.97 -15.51
CA ALA A 360 -6.26 15.00 -14.51
C ALA A 360 -4.77 14.65 -14.66
N PHE A 361 -4.31 14.35 -15.88
CA PHE A 361 -2.87 14.14 -16.13
C PHE A 361 -2.05 15.38 -15.79
N ALA A 362 -2.51 16.57 -16.17
CA ALA A 362 -1.81 17.80 -15.84
C ALA A 362 -1.66 18.00 -14.32
N VAL A 363 -2.72 17.72 -13.54
CA VAL A 363 -2.66 17.77 -12.07
C VAL A 363 -1.67 16.74 -11.53
N ILE A 364 -1.76 15.48 -11.96
CA ILE A 364 -0.86 14.40 -11.50
C ILE A 364 0.61 14.77 -11.72
N PHE A 365 0.98 15.19 -12.94
CA PHE A 365 2.37 15.52 -13.25
C PHE A 365 2.84 16.82 -12.59
N LYS A 366 1.98 17.86 -12.52
CA LYS A 366 2.33 19.10 -11.79
C LYS A 366 2.54 18.81 -10.31
N SER A 367 1.68 18.03 -9.67
CA SER A 367 1.81 17.66 -8.26
C SER A 367 3.05 16.81 -7.97
N ALA A 368 3.55 16.04 -8.95
CA ALA A 368 4.73 15.20 -8.77
C ALA A 368 6.04 15.99 -8.74
N PHE A 369 6.11 17.14 -9.40
CA PHE A 369 7.35 17.90 -9.62
C PHE A 369 7.31 19.36 -9.14
N SER A 370 6.14 19.90 -8.78
CA SER A 370 5.99 21.28 -8.34
C SER A 370 6.35 21.45 -6.86
N VAL A 371 7.24 22.40 -6.57
CA VAL A 371 7.53 22.86 -5.20
C VAL A 371 6.45 23.82 -4.67
N LYS A 372 5.60 24.36 -5.56
CA LYS A 372 4.46 25.22 -5.20
C LYS A 372 3.19 24.38 -5.03
N ALA A 373 2.35 24.74 -4.07
CA ALA A 373 1.02 24.13 -3.85
C ALA A 373 0.25 24.06 -5.17
N VAL A 374 -0.07 22.85 -5.63
CA VAL A 374 -0.84 22.65 -6.86
C VAL A 374 -2.31 22.89 -6.54
N GLY A 375 -2.93 23.85 -7.24
CA GLY A 375 -4.36 24.15 -7.09
C GLY A 375 -4.73 25.03 -5.90
N GLY A 376 -3.81 25.84 -5.37
CA GLY A 376 -4.14 26.92 -4.40
C GLY A 376 -4.58 26.47 -2.99
N GLY A 377 -4.76 25.16 -2.75
CA GLY A 377 -5.25 24.63 -1.46
C GLY A 377 -4.56 23.35 -0.98
N MET A 378 -3.47 22.92 -1.63
CA MET A 378 -2.69 21.75 -1.18
C MET A 378 -1.85 22.15 0.05
N ILE A 379 -2.18 21.59 1.22
CA ILE A 379 -1.53 21.87 2.51
C ILE A 379 -0.52 20.76 2.82
N GLY A 380 0.74 21.09 3.08
CA GLY A 380 1.75 20.15 3.60
C GLY A 380 2.35 19.14 2.60
N ALA A 381 1.81 18.97 1.39
CA ALA A 381 2.37 18.06 0.39
C ALA A 381 3.55 18.70 -0.37
N SER A 382 4.77 18.44 0.11
CA SER A 382 6.01 18.73 -0.63
C SER A 382 6.30 17.65 -1.68
N VAL A 383 7.07 18.00 -2.72
CA VAL A 383 7.61 17.01 -3.70
C VAL A 383 8.28 15.83 -2.98
N ARG A 384 8.98 16.11 -1.88
CA ARG A 384 9.64 15.08 -1.06
C ARG A 384 8.64 14.10 -0.44
N LEU A 385 7.48 14.59 0.01
CA LEU A 385 6.42 13.74 0.56
C LEU A 385 5.75 12.91 -0.54
N ALA A 386 5.48 13.50 -1.70
CA ALA A 386 4.96 12.77 -2.85
C ALA A 386 5.91 11.64 -3.29
N ILE A 387 7.23 11.90 -3.31
CA ILE A 387 8.25 10.88 -3.54
C ILE A 387 8.20 9.80 -2.46
N SER A 388 8.34 10.16 -1.18
CA SER A 388 8.48 9.15 -0.12
C SER A 388 7.26 8.23 -0.02
N ILE A 389 6.06 8.81 -0.09
CA ILE A 389 4.80 8.06 -0.06
C ILE A 389 4.59 7.28 -1.35
N GLY A 390 4.83 7.89 -2.51
CA GLY A 390 4.68 7.25 -3.80
C GLY A 390 5.61 6.05 -3.96
N VAL A 391 6.86 6.17 -3.52
CA VAL A 391 7.81 5.05 -3.55
C VAL A 391 7.37 3.94 -2.57
N ARG A 392 7.10 4.28 -1.30
CA ARG A 392 6.69 3.31 -0.29
C ARG A 392 5.44 2.54 -0.73
N ARG A 393 4.41 3.25 -1.18
CA ARG A 393 3.14 2.63 -1.62
C ARG A 393 3.28 1.89 -2.95
N GLY A 394 4.09 2.39 -3.88
CA GLY A 394 4.33 1.73 -5.16
C GLY A 394 5.03 0.38 -5.00
N LEU A 395 6.01 0.31 -4.11
CA LEU A 395 6.74 -0.92 -3.81
C LEU A 395 5.90 -1.94 -3.04
N LEU A 396 5.08 -1.48 -2.10
CA LEU A 396 4.13 -2.35 -1.39
C LEU A 396 3.01 -2.86 -2.31
N SER A 397 2.65 -2.11 -3.36
CA SER A 397 1.63 -2.54 -4.35
C SER A 397 2.12 -3.72 -5.19
N ASN A 398 3.25 -3.56 -5.91
CA ASN A 398 3.72 -4.62 -6.82
C ASN A 398 4.69 -5.63 -6.19
N GLU A 399 5.13 -5.39 -4.96
CA GLU A 399 6.09 -6.22 -4.23
C GLU A 399 7.41 -6.47 -4.98
N SER A 400 7.82 -5.57 -5.89
CA SER A 400 9.08 -5.72 -6.61
C SER A 400 10.24 -5.42 -5.67
N GLY A 401 11.16 -6.37 -5.51
CA GLY A 401 12.26 -6.25 -4.57
C GLY A 401 11.97 -6.76 -3.16
N LEU A 402 10.73 -7.19 -2.87
CA LEU A 402 10.43 -7.96 -1.66
C LEU A 402 10.82 -9.44 -1.81
N GLY A 403 10.87 -9.98 -3.03
CA GLY A 403 11.26 -11.37 -3.29
C GLY A 403 10.17 -12.41 -3.10
N SER A 404 9.03 -12.04 -2.51
CA SER A 404 7.84 -12.89 -2.30
C SER A 404 7.36 -13.60 -3.57
N ALA A 405 7.24 -12.88 -4.69
CA ALA A 405 6.75 -13.45 -5.94
C ALA A 405 7.66 -14.54 -6.52
N ALA A 406 8.96 -14.54 -6.21
CA ALA A 406 9.86 -15.62 -6.62
C ALA A 406 9.44 -16.97 -6.03
N ILE A 407 8.75 -16.98 -4.88
CA ILE A 407 8.24 -18.19 -4.22
C ILE A 407 7.12 -18.83 -5.06
N ALA A 408 6.16 -18.03 -5.55
CA ALA A 408 5.14 -18.52 -6.49
C ALA A 408 5.78 -18.99 -7.81
N GLN A 409 6.72 -18.22 -8.36
CA GLN A 409 7.35 -18.55 -9.64
C GLN A 409 8.20 -19.83 -9.56
N ALA A 410 8.78 -20.15 -8.41
CA ALA A 410 9.50 -21.40 -8.21
C ALA A 410 8.59 -22.64 -8.41
N ALA A 411 7.28 -22.53 -8.17
CA ALA A 411 6.32 -23.62 -8.37
C ALA A 411 5.92 -23.83 -9.85
N SER A 412 6.30 -22.92 -10.75
CA SER A 412 5.95 -22.95 -12.17
C SER A 412 6.51 -24.17 -12.90
N LYS A 413 5.71 -24.86 -13.72
CA LYS A 413 6.13 -25.89 -14.67
C LYS A 413 6.84 -25.25 -15.85
N SER A 414 8.09 -24.86 -15.64
CA SER A 414 8.97 -24.32 -16.67
C SER A 414 10.42 -24.47 -16.25
N SER A 415 11.21 -25.10 -17.11
CA SER A 415 12.64 -25.34 -16.92
C SER A 415 13.50 -24.13 -17.30
N ASP A 416 12.90 -23.08 -17.86
CA ASP A 416 13.57 -21.90 -18.40
C ASP A 416 13.44 -20.68 -17.46
N PRO A 417 14.53 -20.28 -16.78
CA PRO A 417 14.55 -19.10 -15.93
C PRO A 417 14.26 -17.78 -16.65
N SER A 418 14.73 -17.61 -17.90
CA SER A 418 14.56 -16.34 -18.63
C SER A 418 13.10 -16.15 -19.05
N ARG A 419 12.46 -17.24 -19.46
CA ARG A 419 11.02 -17.27 -19.76
C ARG A 419 10.19 -16.98 -18.51
N ASN A 420 10.49 -17.61 -17.37
CA ASN A 420 9.77 -17.34 -16.12
C ASN A 420 10.01 -15.91 -15.62
N GLY A 421 11.21 -15.36 -15.79
CA GLY A 421 11.49 -13.95 -15.50
C GLY A 421 10.57 -13.02 -16.30
N LEU A 422 10.37 -13.29 -17.60
CA LEU A 422 9.42 -12.51 -18.41
C LEU A 422 8.01 -12.60 -17.82
N ILE A 423 7.55 -13.81 -17.50
CA ILE A 423 6.22 -14.02 -16.90
C ILE A 423 6.10 -13.23 -15.58
N ALA A 424 7.07 -13.34 -14.68
CA ALA A 424 7.09 -12.65 -13.40
C ALA A 424 6.97 -11.12 -13.53
N MET A 425 7.71 -10.49 -14.46
CA MET A 425 7.66 -9.03 -14.63
C MET A 425 6.32 -8.50 -15.15
N THR A 426 5.48 -9.35 -15.78
CA THR A 426 4.12 -8.93 -16.14
C THR A 426 3.25 -8.67 -14.92
N GLY A 427 3.57 -9.29 -13.78
CA GLY A 427 2.90 -9.03 -12.52
C GLY A 427 2.95 -7.54 -12.17
N THR A 428 4.16 -6.96 -12.14
CA THR A 428 4.38 -5.54 -11.87
C THR A 428 3.73 -4.62 -12.91
N PHE A 429 3.72 -5.02 -14.18
CA PHE A 429 3.04 -4.26 -15.24
C PHE A 429 1.53 -4.18 -15.01
N ILE A 430 0.87 -5.33 -14.80
CA ILE A 430 -0.57 -5.40 -14.57
C ILE A 430 -0.93 -4.65 -13.28
N ASP A 431 -0.18 -4.89 -12.21
CA ASP A 431 -0.42 -4.29 -10.90
C ASP A 431 -0.30 -2.76 -10.91
N THR A 432 0.87 -2.24 -11.29
CA THR A 432 1.21 -0.84 -11.05
C THR A 432 1.00 0.04 -12.28
N LEU A 433 1.20 -0.47 -13.48
CA LEU A 433 1.06 0.34 -14.70
C LEU A 433 -0.35 0.26 -15.31
N VAL A 434 -1.15 -0.74 -14.92
CA VAL A 434 -2.55 -0.87 -15.33
C VAL A 434 -3.49 -0.58 -14.16
N VAL A 435 -3.53 -1.43 -13.13
CA VAL A 435 -4.54 -1.32 -12.06
C VAL A 435 -4.36 -0.04 -11.25
N ASN A 436 -3.16 0.24 -10.73
CA ASN A 436 -2.88 1.48 -9.99
C ASN A 436 -3.17 2.73 -10.85
N THR A 437 -2.79 2.74 -12.13
CA THR A 437 -3.11 3.86 -13.02
C THR A 437 -4.61 4.09 -13.15
N LEU A 438 -5.42 3.03 -13.24
CA LEU A 438 -6.88 3.17 -13.27
C LEU A 438 -7.43 3.71 -11.96
N THR A 439 -6.93 3.24 -10.81
CA THR A 439 -7.31 3.78 -9.50
C THR A 439 -6.99 5.27 -9.42
N THR A 440 -5.76 5.65 -9.76
CA THR A 440 -5.32 7.06 -9.78
C THR A 440 -6.20 7.90 -10.68
N LEU A 441 -6.41 7.47 -11.94
CA LEU A 441 -7.21 8.22 -12.88
C LEU A 441 -8.65 8.36 -12.40
N THR A 442 -9.26 7.28 -11.90
CA THR A 442 -10.63 7.30 -11.35
C THR A 442 -10.79 8.33 -10.22
N ILE A 443 -9.84 8.39 -9.29
CA ILE A 443 -9.88 9.34 -8.17
C ILE A 443 -9.64 10.79 -8.66
N VAL A 444 -8.74 10.98 -9.62
CA VAL A 444 -8.36 12.33 -10.07
C VAL A 444 -9.36 12.92 -11.05
N VAL A 445 -9.87 12.15 -12.03
CA VAL A 445 -10.85 12.64 -13.03
C VAL A 445 -12.19 12.99 -12.42
N THR A 446 -12.57 12.35 -11.31
CA THR A 446 -13.79 12.66 -10.54
C THR A 446 -13.61 13.83 -9.57
N GLY A 447 -12.38 14.30 -9.36
CA GLY A 447 -12.07 15.37 -8.41
C GLY A 447 -12.11 14.94 -6.93
N MET A 448 -12.33 13.66 -6.62
CA MET A 448 -12.42 13.19 -5.23
C MET A 448 -11.13 13.35 -4.44
N TYR A 449 -9.98 13.47 -5.11
CA TYR A 449 -8.71 13.82 -4.46
C TYR A 449 -8.76 15.16 -3.69
N LEU A 450 -9.67 16.08 -4.04
CA LEU A 450 -9.85 17.36 -3.33
C LEU A 450 -10.51 17.19 -1.96
N LYS A 451 -11.22 16.07 -1.74
CA LYS A 451 -11.86 15.74 -0.46
C LYS A 451 -10.92 15.00 0.49
N THR A 452 -9.60 15.18 0.34
CA THR A 452 -8.59 14.47 1.12
C THR A 452 -7.83 15.42 2.03
N ALA A 453 -7.17 14.88 3.06
CA ALA A 453 -6.41 15.68 4.02
C ALA A 453 -5.29 16.50 3.35
N ALA A 454 -4.68 15.99 2.27
CA ALA A 454 -3.69 16.72 1.47
C ALA A 454 -4.21 18.05 0.88
N PHE A 455 -5.53 18.23 0.80
CA PHE A 455 -6.19 19.45 0.32
C PHE A 455 -6.99 20.17 1.41
N GLY A 456 -6.67 19.91 2.68
CA GLY A 456 -7.29 20.58 3.82
C GLY A 456 -8.71 20.11 4.13
N ALA A 457 -9.16 18.99 3.56
CA ALA A 457 -10.48 18.44 3.88
C ALA A 457 -10.50 17.96 5.35
N PRO A 458 -11.42 18.47 6.18
CA PRO A 458 -11.43 18.21 7.62
C PRO A 458 -11.63 16.73 8.00
N GLU A 459 -12.47 16.01 7.25
CA GLU A 459 -12.60 14.55 7.27
C GLU A 459 -12.07 13.94 5.98
N GLY A 460 -10.79 14.19 5.72
CA GLY A 460 -10.15 13.76 4.48
C GLY A 460 -10.37 12.29 4.16
N LEU A 461 -11.08 12.03 3.06
CA LEU A 461 -11.28 10.67 2.55
C LEU A 461 -9.91 10.04 2.28
N THR A 462 -9.78 8.77 2.64
CA THR A 462 -8.55 7.99 2.41
C THR A 462 -8.90 6.53 2.19
N SER A 463 -7.91 5.72 1.82
CA SER A 463 -8.07 4.27 1.70
C SER A 463 -9.24 3.87 0.78
N THR A 464 -9.89 2.74 1.05
CA THR A 464 -11.02 2.23 0.27
C THR A 464 -12.18 3.22 0.19
N LYS A 465 -12.41 4.04 1.22
CA LYS A 465 -13.49 5.04 1.27
C LYS A 465 -13.35 6.11 0.18
N LEU A 466 -12.13 6.60 -0.07
CA LEU A 466 -11.88 7.55 -1.15
C LEU A 466 -12.17 6.94 -2.53
N THR A 467 -11.81 5.68 -2.75
CA THR A 467 -12.09 5.01 -4.02
C THR A 467 -13.58 4.73 -4.19
N ALA A 468 -14.27 4.29 -3.13
CA ALA A 468 -15.72 4.11 -3.13
C ALA A 468 -16.45 5.41 -3.47
N ALA A 469 -16.07 6.53 -2.85
CA ALA A 469 -16.64 7.85 -3.14
C ALA A 469 -16.42 8.28 -4.61
N ALA A 470 -15.26 7.98 -5.20
CA ALA A 470 -15.01 8.22 -6.62
C ALA A 470 -15.94 7.37 -7.52
N PHE A 471 -16.19 6.11 -7.14
CA PHE A 471 -17.10 5.24 -7.87
C PHE A 471 -18.56 5.70 -7.73
N ASP A 472 -19.01 6.01 -6.51
CA ASP A 472 -20.37 6.48 -6.23
C ASP A 472 -20.69 7.83 -6.90
N SER A 473 -19.66 8.64 -7.20
CA SER A 473 -19.86 9.92 -7.89
C SER A 473 -20.37 9.79 -9.32
N VAL A 474 -20.26 8.60 -9.93
CA VAL A 474 -20.63 8.37 -11.34
C VAL A 474 -21.52 7.14 -11.51
N LEU A 475 -21.20 6.05 -10.82
CA LEU A 475 -21.93 4.79 -10.92
C LEU A 475 -22.92 4.67 -9.76
N PRO A 476 -24.21 4.42 -10.04
CA PRO A 476 -25.14 3.98 -9.01
C PRO A 476 -24.58 2.73 -8.32
N TYR A 477 -24.53 2.75 -6.99
CA TYR A 477 -24.00 1.63 -6.19
C TYR A 477 -22.51 1.33 -6.43
N GLY A 478 -21.73 2.33 -6.84
CA GLY A 478 -20.29 2.21 -7.07
C GLY A 478 -19.51 1.68 -5.85
N GLY A 479 -19.93 2.07 -4.64
CA GLY A 479 -19.37 1.61 -3.38
C GLY A 479 -19.51 0.09 -3.18
N TYR A 480 -20.59 -0.54 -3.67
CA TYR A 480 -20.74 -2.00 -3.61
C TYR A 480 -19.80 -2.73 -4.57
N ILE A 481 -19.48 -2.14 -5.73
CA ILE A 481 -18.45 -2.67 -6.64
C ILE A 481 -17.09 -2.67 -5.92
N ILE A 482 -16.79 -1.60 -5.19
CA ILE A 482 -15.56 -1.50 -4.39
C ILE A 482 -15.56 -2.48 -3.22
N ALA A 483 -16.69 -2.69 -2.53
CA ALA A 483 -16.82 -3.68 -1.47
C ALA A 483 -16.54 -5.11 -1.97
N LEU A 484 -17.18 -5.48 -3.08
CA LEU A 484 -16.95 -6.78 -3.71
C LEU A 484 -15.51 -6.91 -4.21
N SER A 485 -14.95 -5.88 -4.84
CA SER A 485 -13.57 -5.87 -5.31
C SER A 485 -12.59 -6.05 -4.14
N SER A 486 -12.80 -5.32 -3.04
CA SER A 486 -11.98 -5.39 -1.83
C SER A 486 -12.01 -6.79 -1.19
N PHE A 487 -13.18 -7.44 -1.18
CA PHE A 487 -13.30 -8.83 -0.74
C PHE A 487 -12.54 -9.80 -1.64
N LEU A 488 -12.75 -9.74 -2.96
CA LEU A 488 -12.08 -10.65 -3.89
C LEU A 488 -10.55 -10.48 -3.86
N PHE A 489 -10.09 -9.22 -3.79
CA PHE A 489 -8.68 -8.85 -3.74
C PHE A 489 -8.06 -9.31 -2.42
N GLY A 490 -8.69 -9.01 -1.28
CA GLY A 490 -8.22 -9.48 0.02
C GLY A 490 -8.19 -11.01 0.09
N TYR A 491 -9.26 -11.68 -0.37
CA TYR A 491 -9.34 -13.14 -0.39
C TYR A 491 -8.21 -13.77 -1.22
N SER A 492 -7.93 -13.27 -2.43
CA SER A 492 -6.84 -13.78 -3.26
C SER A 492 -5.47 -13.57 -2.60
N THR A 493 -5.27 -12.41 -1.95
CA THR A 493 -4.03 -12.09 -1.23
C THR A 493 -3.77 -13.10 -0.11
N LEU A 494 -4.79 -13.44 0.68
CA LEU A 494 -4.67 -14.43 1.77
C LEU A 494 -4.21 -15.81 1.27
N LEU A 495 -4.71 -16.26 0.12
CA LEU A 495 -4.33 -17.55 -0.47
C LEU A 495 -2.83 -17.58 -0.83
N ALA A 496 -2.36 -16.54 -1.50
CA ALA A 496 -0.97 -16.46 -1.96
C ALA A 496 0.02 -16.25 -0.80
N TRP A 497 -0.31 -15.36 0.14
CA TRP A 497 0.54 -15.06 1.29
C TRP A 497 0.66 -16.24 2.27
N CYS A 498 -0.38 -17.05 2.41
CA CYS A 498 -0.26 -18.33 3.12
C CYS A 498 0.81 -19.21 2.45
N TYR A 499 0.77 -19.37 1.12
CA TYR A 499 1.78 -20.18 0.45
C TYR A 499 3.21 -19.62 0.60
N TYR A 500 3.36 -18.30 0.62
CA TYR A 500 4.67 -17.67 0.82
C TYR A 500 5.24 -17.95 2.20
N GLY A 501 4.46 -17.73 3.26
CA GLY A 501 4.91 -18.00 4.62
C GLY A 501 5.12 -19.49 4.89
N GLU A 502 4.33 -20.36 4.24
CA GLU A 502 4.54 -21.80 4.26
C GLU A 502 5.93 -22.16 3.75
N LYS A 503 6.33 -21.66 2.58
CA LYS A 503 7.66 -21.95 2.02
C LYS A 503 8.80 -21.33 2.83
N CYS A 504 8.56 -20.16 3.43
CA CYS A 504 9.50 -19.57 4.39
C CYS A 504 9.71 -20.48 5.61
N LEU A 505 8.65 -20.96 6.25
CA LEU A 505 8.79 -21.86 7.41
C LEU A 505 9.29 -23.25 7.03
N GLU A 506 8.89 -23.78 5.87
CA GLU A 506 9.39 -25.06 5.34
C GLU A 506 10.91 -25.02 5.19
N TYR A 507 11.48 -23.89 4.75
CA TYR A 507 12.93 -23.73 4.67
C TYR A 507 13.63 -23.84 6.04
N ILE A 508 12.97 -23.43 7.12
CA ILE A 508 13.54 -23.42 8.48
C ILE A 508 13.32 -24.77 9.18
N PHE A 509 12.10 -25.31 9.11
CA PHE A 509 11.64 -26.44 9.93
C PHE A 509 11.29 -27.70 9.13
N GLY A 510 11.45 -27.67 7.81
CA GLY A 510 11.09 -28.77 6.91
C GLY A 510 9.58 -28.92 6.69
N VAL A 511 9.19 -29.94 5.94
CA VAL A 511 7.80 -30.12 5.45
C VAL A 511 6.76 -30.37 6.56
N ARG A 512 7.19 -30.75 7.77
CA ARG A 512 6.30 -31.03 8.91
C ARG A 512 5.58 -29.79 9.43
N ILE A 513 6.15 -28.60 9.23
CA ILE A 513 5.56 -27.34 9.70
C ILE A 513 4.37 -26.87 8.84
N ILE A 514 4.22 -27.40 7.62
CA ILE A 514 3.26 -26.92 6.62
C ILE A 514 1.82 -26.91 7.17
N TYR A 515 1.36 -28.03 7.71
CA TYR A 515 -0.02 -28.12 8.24
C TYR A 515 -0.22 -27.28 9.50
N PRO A 516 0.63 -27.35 10.55
CA PRO A 516 0.54 -26.46 11.70
C PRO A 516 0.50 -24.97 11.31
N TYR A 517 1.33 -24.57 10.35
CA TYR A 517 1.35 -23.21 9.84
C TYR A 517 0.03 -22.80 9.18
N ARG A 518 -0.53 -23.64 8.29
CA ARG A 518 -1.82 -23.34 7.64
C ARG A 518 -2.95 -23.17 8.67
N ILE A 519 -3.00 -24.02 9.69
CA ILE A 519 -4.00 -23.92 10.76
C ILE A 519 -3.83 -22.62 11.54
N ALA A 520 -2.61 -22.29 11.96
CA ALA A 520 -2.33 -21.02 12.64
C ALA A 520 -2.71 -19.82 11.76
N PHE A 521 -2.38 -19.87 10.47
CA PHE A 521 -2.72 -18.82 9.52
C PHE A 521 -4.24 -18.58 9.46
N ILE A 522 -5.05 -19.63 9.34
CA ILE A 522 -6.51 -19.50 9.24
C ILE A 522 -7.13 -18.98 10.54
N ILE A 523 -6.63 -19.42 11.70
CA ILE A 523 -7.08 -18.90 13.01
C ILE A 523 -6.80 -17.40 13.14
N LEU A 524 -5.61 -16.96 12.72
CA LEU A 524 -5.25 -15.54 12.74
C LEU A 524 -6.15 -14.69 11.82
N LEU A 525 -6.73 -15.24 10.75
CA LEU A 525 -7.70 -14.51 9.91
C LEU A 525 -8.97 -14.15 10.68
N PHE A 526 -9.49 -15.10 11.47
CA PHE A 526 -10.65 -14.84 12.30
C PHE A 526 -10.33 -13.78 13.35
N ILE A 527 -9.17 -13.88 14.01
CA ILE A 527 -8.73 -12.88 14.99
C ILE A 527 -8.60 -11.51 14.31
N GLY A 528 -7.89 -11.42 13.18
CA GLY A 528 -7.67 -10.19 12.43
C GLY A 528 -8.97 -9.50 11.99
N ALA A 529 -9.95 -10.27 11.51
CA ALA A 529 -11.27 -9.76 11.16
C ALA A 529 -12.01 -9.10 12.34
N ASN A 530 -11.75 -9.52 13.58
CA ASN A 530 -12.42 -9.01 14.78
C ASN A 530 -11.66 -7.91 15.52
N ILE A 531 -10.39 -7.65 15.19
CA ILE A 531 -9.65 -6.52 15.78
C ILE A 531 -10.29 -5.21 15.31
N GLN A 532 -10.67 -4.35 16.24
CA GLN A 532 -11.33 -3.09 15.93
C GLN A 532 -10.52 -1.90 16.45
N GLY A 533 -10.82 -0.74 15.87
CA GLY A 533 -10.24 0.51 16.29
C GLY A 533 -8.82 0.75 15.75
N PRO A 534 -8.23 1.87 16.18
CA PRO A 534 -7.03 2.44 15.55
C PRO A 534 -5.75 1.65 15.86
N HIS A 535 -5.76 0.82 16.90
CA HIS A 535 -4.63 -0.06 17.23
C HIS A 535 -4.39 -1.17 16.20
N LEU A 536 -5.34 -1.44 15.29
CA LEU A 536 -5.07 -2.30 14.13
C LEU A 536 -3.90 -1.77 13.29
N ASN A 537 -3.66 -0.45 13.27
CA ASN A 537 -2.53 0.12 12.56
C ASN A 537 -1.19 -0.46 13.03
N ILE A 538 -1.11 -0.99 14.25
CA ILE A 538 0.05 -1.77 14.74
C ILE A 538 0.34 -2.95 13.80
N VAL A 539 -0.68 -3.73 13.41
CA VAL A 539 -0.55 -4.88 12.49
C VAL A 539 0.00 -4.44 11.13
N TRP A 540 -0.50 -3.32 10.61
CA TRP A 540 -0.01 -2.74 9.36
C TRP A 540 1.43 -2.27 9.47
N TYR A 541 1.79 -1.56 10.55
CA TYR A 541 3.15 -1.05 10.73
C TYR A 541 4.16 -2.17 10.97
N ILE A 542 3.81 -3.19 11.76
CA ILE A 542 4.61 -4.41 11.93
C ILE A 542 4.80 -5.11 10.58
N GLY A 543 3.73 -5.24 9.78
CA GLY A 543 3.80 -5.81 8.44
C GLY A 543 4.70 -5.01 7.49
N ASP A 544 4.60 -3.69 7.50
CA ASP A 544 5.45 -2.80 6.72
C ASP A 544 6.92 -2.93 7.11
N MET A 545 7.23 -3.01 8.41
CA MET A 545 8.59 -3.23 8.91
C MET A 545 9.14 -4.59 8.46
N ALA A 546 8.35 -5.64 8.64
CA ALA A 546 8.74 -7.00 8.30
C ALA A 546 8.95 -7.19 6.80
N ASN A 547 8.12 -6.54 5.96
CA ASN A 547 8.33 -6.43 4.52
C ASN A 547 9.67 -5.78 4.17
N ALA A 548 10.00 -4.66 4.81
CA ALA A 548 11.26 -4.00 4.55
C ALA A 548 12.47 -4.86 4.98
N PHE A 549 12.39 -5.52 6.15
CA PHE A 549 13.45 -6.45 6.58
C PHE A 549 13.60 -7.66 5.65
N MET A 550 12.49 -8.17 5.11
CA MET A 550 12.49 -9.24 4.11
C MET A 550 13.11 -8.79 2.77
N ALA A 551 12.88 -7.55 2.33
CA ALA A 551 13.48 -7.02 1.11
C ALA A 551 15.01 -6.94 1.18
N PHE A 552 15.58 -6.64 2.35
CA PHE A 552 17.03 -6.47 2.50
C PHE A 552 17.87 -7.69 2.03
N PRO A 553 17.68 -8.91 2.58
CA PRO A 553 18.43 -10.08 2.12
C PRO A 553 18.12 -10.45 0.67
N ASN A 554 16.90 -10.17 0.21
CA ASN A 554 16.52 -10.38 -1.18
C ASN A 554 17.35 -9.48 -2.12
N LEU A 555 17.34 -8.16 -1.89
CA LEU A 555 18.01 -7.18 -2.73
C LEU A 555 19.53 -7.40 -2.74
N ILE A 556 20.13 -7.71 -1.61
CA ILE A 556 21.56 -8.06 -1.54
C ILE A 556 21.85 -9.30 -2.39
N SER A 557 21.02 -10.34 -2.25
CA SER A 557 21.18 -11.56 -3.06
C SER A 557 21.06 -11.28 -4.54
N ILE A 558 20.11 -10.42 -4.94
CA ILE A 558 19.94 -9.97 -6.32
C ILE A 558 21.17 -9.20 -6.80
N ILE A 559 21.72 -8.26 -6.01
CA ILE A 559 22.93 -7.50 -6.37
C ILE A 559 24.10 -8.46 -6.64
N ILE A 560 24.34 -9.41 -5.75
CA ILE A 560 25.41 -10.41 -5.88
C ILE A 560 25.20 -11.26 -7.15
N LEU A 561 23.95 -11.60 -7.47
CA LEU A 561 23.59 -12.46 -8.59
C LEU A 561 23.25 -11.70 -9.88
N ALA A 562 23.29 -10.37 -9.88
CA ALA A 562 22.84 -9.53 -11.00
C ALA A 562 23.63 -9.81 -12.27
N GLY A 563 24.94 -10.06 -12.14
CA GLY A 563 25.81 -10.43 -13.26
C GLY A 563 25.42 -11.76 -13.92
N LEU A 564 24.94 -12.73 -13.14
CA LEU A 564 24.42 -14.01 -13.66
C LEU A 564 23.13 -13.77 -14.46
N VAL A 565 22.19 -13.01 -13.89
CA VAL A 565 20.90 -12.69 -14.53
C VAL A 565 21.15 -11.94 -15.85
N GLY A 566 21.98 -10.89 -15.85
CA GLY A 566 22.29 -10.09 -17.04
C GLY A 566 22.96 -10.91 -18.16
N LYS A 567 23.96 -11.74 -17.81
CA LYS A 567 24.66 -12.60 -18.80
C LYS A 567 23.72 -13.65 -19.40
N ALA A 568 22.93 -14.34 -18.57
CA ALA A 568 21.99 -15.35 -19.03
C ALA A 568 20.89 -14.73 -19.93
N THR A 569 20.32 -13.61 -19.50
CA THR A 569 19.31 -12.85 -20.27
C THR A 569 19.86 -12.39 -21.62
N THR A 570 21.10 -11.88 -21.63
CA THR A 570 21.74 -11.43 -22.87
C THR A 570 21.99 -12.59 -23.82
N LYS A 571 22.49 -13.72 -23.31
CA LYS A 571 22.67 -14.94 -24.11
C LYS A 571 21.34 -15.43 -24.69
N TYR A 572 20.28 -15.40 -23.90
CA TYR A 572 18.98 -15.93 -24.29
C TYR A 572 18.26 -15.07 -25.35
N PHE A 573 18.25 -13.73 -25.17
CA PHE A 573 17.44 -12.85 -26.01
C PHE A 573 18.21 -12.04 -27.05
N TYR A 574 19.52 -11.85 -26.88
CA TYR A 574 20.26 -10.83 -27.66
C TYR A 574 21.51 -11.38 -28.35
N LYS A 575 21.96 -12.59 -28.04
CA LYS A 575 22.93 -13.29 -28.90
C LYS A 575 22.16 -14.07 -29.96
N LYS A 576 22.56 -13.93 -31.23
CA LYS A 576 22.07 -14.82 -32.30
C LYS A 576 22.45 -16.25 -31.91
N LYS A 577 21.52 -17.20 -32.07
CA LYS A 577 21.91 -18.60 -32.23
C LYS A 577 22.68 -18.64 -33.55
N GLU A 578 23.98 -18.90 -33.47
CA GLU A 578 24.75 -19.30 -34.65
C GLU A 578 24.17 -20.59 -35.24
#